data_AF-A0A1D1XE91-F1
#
_entry.id   AF-A0A1D1XE91-F1
#
_cell.length_a   1.000
_cell.length_b   1.000
_cell.length_c   1.000
_cell.angle_alpha   90.00
_cell.angle_beta   90.00
_cell.angle_gamma   90.00
#
_symmetry.space_group_name_H-M   'P 1'
#
loop_
_entity.id
_entity.type
_entity.pdbx_description
1 polymer ?
#
loop_
_entity_poly.entity_id
_entity_poly.type
_entity_poly.pdbx_seq_one_letter_code
_entity_poly.pdbx_strand_id
1 'polypeptide(L)'
;TNQTANMFLGKKMLKKIFFLTIVLTIFYIITTRPELSQPELSPFEDETATKKYIIMFRPETPTNIVNDVKLQVLGSGGTIYEEFFIIRGFAAKMKEYFVQDLKNSHNSYIVSIEVDGTVQTLK
;
A
#
# COMPACT_ATOMS: atom_id res chain seq x y z
N THR A 1 -58.41 10.25 -42.89
CA THR A 1 -57.81 11.11 -41.84
C THR A 1 -57.14 10.34 -40.69
N ASN A 2 -57.06 9.00 -40.70
CA ASN A 2 -56.59 8.20 -39.55
C ASN A 2 -55.17 7.61 -39.68
N GLN A 3 -54.51 7.71 -40.84
CA GLN A 3 -53.23 7.02 -41.08
C GLN A 3 -52.01 7.76 -40.51
N THR A 4 -52.04 9.09 -40.52
CA THR A 4 -50.98 9.96 -39.98
C THR A 4 -50.94 9.99 -38.45
N ALA A 5 -52.09 9.84 -37.77
CA ALA A 5 -52.18 9.77 -36.32
C ALA A 5 -51.52 8.50 -35.76
N ASN A 6 -51.73 7.34 -36.39
CA ASN A 6 -51.13 6.07 -35.99
C ASN A 6 -49.60 6.06 -36.15
N MET A 7 -49.08 6.71 -37.22
CA MET A 7 -47.64 6.82 -37.46
C MET A 7 -46.92 7.74 -36.46
N PHE A 8 -47.58 8.83 -36.04
CA PHE A 8 -47.04 9.76 -35.04
C PHE A 8 -47.05 9.17 -33.62
N LEU A 9 -48.10 8.40 -33.29
CA LEU A 9 -48.23 7.72 -32.00
C LEU A 9 -47.15 6.63 -31.83
N GLY A 10 -46.88 5.86 -32.89
CA GLY A 10 -45.81 4.85 -32.91
C GLY A 10 -44.42 5.46 -32.68
N LYS A 11 -44.12 6.61 -33.29
CA LYS A 11 -42.83 7.31 -33.11
C LYS A 11 -42.65 7.89 -31.70
N LYS A 12 -43.74 8.36 -31.08
CA LYS A 12 -43.73 8.86 -29.69
C LYS A 12 -43.61 7.71 -28.67
N MET A 13 -44.28 6.58 -28.92
CA MET A 13 -44.15 5.37 -28.11
C MET A 13 -42.75 4.76 -28.24
N LEU A 14 -42.17 4.74 -29.44
CA LEU A 14 -40.82 4.24 -29.68
C LEU A 14 -39.76 5.04 -28.91
N LYS A 15 -39.88 6.38 -28.85
CA LYS A 15 -38.99 7.22 -28.03
C LYS A 15 -39.10 6.92 -26.53
N LYS A 16 -40.33 6.65 -26.04
CA LYS A 16 -40.55 6.28 -24.63
C LYS A 16 -39.95 4.92 -24.30
N ILE A 17 -40.11 3.95 -25.20
CA ILE A 17 -39.52 2.61 -25.07
C ILE A 17 -38.00 2.71 -25.08
N PHE A 18 -37.42 3.48 -26.01
CA PHE A 18 -35.98 3.71 -26.08
C PHE A 18 -35.42 4.37 -24.80
N PHE A 19 -36.11 5.37 -24.26
CA PHE A 19 -35.73 6.01 -23.00
C PHE A 19 -35.80 5.02 -21.82
N LEU A 20 -36.87 4.22 -21.75
CA LEU A 20 -37.03 3.20 -20.71
C LEU A 20 -35.94 2.13 -20.77
N THR A 21 -35.53 1.71 -21.98
CA THR A 21 -34.42 0.75 -22.14
C THR A 21 -33.10 1.32 -21.65
N ILE A 22 -32.80 2.61 -21.93
CA ILE A 22 -31.58 3.26 -21.43
C ILE A 22 -31.57 3.30 -19.90
N VAL A 23 -32.68 3.70 -19.29
CA VAL A 23 -32.81 3.77 -17.82
C VAL A 23 -32.62 2.38 -17.19
N LEU A 24 -33.23 1.34 -17.76
CA LEU A 24 -33.05 -0.03 -17.29
C LEU A 24 -31.61 -0.53 -17.45
N THR A 25 -30.93 -0.19 -18.55
CA THR A 25 -29.52 -0.55 -18.74
C THR A 25 -28.61 0.16 -17.73
N ILE A 26 -28.83 1.45 -17.47
CA ILE A 26 -28.08 2.19 -16.44
C ILE A 26 -28.35 1.59 -15.06
N PHE A 27 -29.62 1.31 -14.74
CA PHE A 27 -29.99 0.69 -13.48
C PHE A 27 -29.36 -0.71 -13.33
N TYR A 28 -29.38 -1.53 -14.38
CA TYR A 28 -28.72 -2.83 -14.40
C TYR A 28 -27.21 -2.70 -14.16
N ILE A 29 -26.52 -1.74 -14.80
CA ILE A 29 -25.10 -1.46 -14.55
C ILE A 29 -24.86 -1.00 -13.10
N ILE A 30 -25.78 -0.25 -12.50
CA ILE A 30 -25.68 0.17 -11.09
C ILE A 30 -25.87 -1.03 -10.16
N THR A 31 -26.89 -1.87 -10.39
CA THR A 31 -27.21 -3.03 -9.53
C THR A 31 -26.26 -4.21 -9.72
N THR A 32 -25.63 -4.31 -10.90
CA THR A 32 -24.64 -5.36 -11.20
C THR A 32 -23.21 -4.84 -11.21
N ARG A 33 -23.02 -3.55 -10.87
CA ARG A 33 -21.69 -3.04 -10.57
C ARG A 33 -21.15 -3.93 -9.47
N PRO A 34 -20.07 -4.69 -9.69
CA PRO A 34 -19.39 -5.30 -8.56
C PRO A 34 -19.07 -4.13 -7.64
N GLU A 35 -19.48 -4.21 -6.38
CA GLU A 35 -18.98 -3.27 -5.39
C GLU A 35 -17.48 -3.33 -5.52
N LEU A 36 -16.87 -2.25 -6.02
CA LEU A 36 -15.44 -2.05 -5.88
C LEU A 36 -15.25 -2.06 -4.39
N SER A 37 -14.78 -3.20 -3.86
CA SER A 37 -14.52 -3.41 -2.46
C SER A 37 -13.82 -2.15 -1.99
N GLN A 38 -14.53 -1.32 -1.22
CA GLN A 38 -13.87 -0.24 -0.53
C GLN A 38 -12.75 -0.92 0.25
N PRO A 39 -11.51 -0.38 0.28
CA PRO A 39 -10.47 -0.97 1.09
C PRO A 39 -10.98 -0.90 2.52
N GLU A 40 -11.54 -2.01 2.99
CA GLU A 40 -11.82 -2.23 4.39
C GLU A 40 -10.47 -2.09 5.05
N LEU A 41 -10.28 -1.04 5.85
CA LEU A 41 -9.11 -0.88 6.70
C LEU A 41 -9.11 -2.04 7.70
N SER A 42 -8.63 -3.18 7.22
CA SER A 42 -8.33 -4.36 8.00
C SER A 42 -7.26 -3.99 9.02
N PRO A 43 -7.37 -4.41 10.29
CA PRO A 43 -6.33 -4.18 11.30
C PRO A 43 -5.04 -4.97 11.03
N PHE A 44 -5.05 -5.83 10.01
CA PHE A 44 -3.85 -6.52 9.56
C PHE A 44 -3.02 -5.54 8.74
N GLU A 45 -2.00 -5.00 9.40
CA GLU A 45 -0.92 -4.23 8.79
C GLU A 45 -0.56 -4.82 7.42
N ASP A 46 -0.57 -3.94 6.42
CA ASP A 46 -0.12 -4.24 5.06
C ASP A 46 1.28 -4.89 5.11
N GLU A 47 1.36 -6.20 4.91
CA GLU A 47 2.61 -6.97 4.83
C GLU A 47 3.55 -6.45 3.71
N THR A 48 3.05 -5.56 2.85
CA THR A 48 3.82 -4.89 1.80
C THR A 48 4.27 -3.47 2.16
N ALA A 49 3.83 -2.93 3.30
CA ALA A 49 4.18 -1.58 3.73
C ALA A 49 5.65 -1.47 4.15
N THR A 50 6.42 -0.72 3.37
CA THR A 50 7.77 -0.31 3.77
C THR A 50 7.71 0.73 4.89
N LYS A 51 8.38 0.48 6.01
CA LYS A 51 8.54 1.44 7.12
C LYS A 51 10.00 1.91 7.19
N LYS A 52 10.25 2.97 7.95
CA LYS A 52 11.60 3.45 8.26
C LYS A 52 12.06 2.87 9.58
N TYR A 53 13.32 2.47 9.64
CA TYR A 53 13.93 1.86 10.80
C TYR A 53 15.31 2.43 11.08
N ILE A 54 15.69 2.37 12.35
CA ILE A 54 17.04 2.57 12.84
C ILE A 54 17.57 1.19 13.26
N ILE A 55 18.68 0.76 12.66
CA ILE A 55 19.38 -0.47 13.00
C ILE A 55 20.60 -0.09 13.83
N MET A 56 20.69 -0.63 15.05
CA MET A 56 21.81 -0.42 15.96
C MET A 56 22.59 -1.73 16.13
N PHE A 57 23.90 -1.68 15.92
CA PHE A 57 24.83 -2.79 16.11
C PHE A 57 25.56 -2.68 17.44
N ARG A 58 26.06 -3.82 17.92
CA ARG A 58 27.00 -3.84 19.05
C ARG A 58 28.29 -3.13 18.65
N PRO A 59 28.95 -2.39 19.56
CA PRO A 59 30.17 -1.65 19.25
C PRO A 59 31.27 -2.50 18.58
N GLU A 60 31.41 -3.74 19.04
CA GLU A 60 32.40 -4.74 18.61
C GLU A 60 32.06 -5.43 17.27
N THR A 61 30.88 -5.17 16.70
CA THR A 61 30.44 -5.79 15.45
C THR A 61 31.46 -5.51 14.33
N PRO A 62 32.01 -6.52 13.64
CA PRO A 62 32.96 -6.29 12.56
C PRO A 62 32.38 -5.45 11.40
N THR A 63 33.18 -4.60 10.77
CA THR A 63 32.73 -3.71 9.69
C THR A 63 32.18 -4.48 8.48
N ASN A 64 32.73 -5.65 8.17
CA ASN A 64 32.22 -6.51 7.11
C ASN A 64 30.78 -6.97 7.41
N ILE A 65 30.45 -7.31 8.67
CA ILE A 65 29.08 -7.70 9.04
C ILE A 65 28.11 -6.53 8.87
N VAL A 66 28.51 -5.32 9.28
CA VAL A 66 27.69 -4.11 9.06
C VAL A 66 27.44 -3.91 7.56
N ASN A 67 28.47 -4.06 6.73
CA ASN A 67 28.34 -3.93 5.29
C ASN A 67 27.47 -5.04 4.67
N ASP A 68 27.59 -6.28 5.14
CA ASP A 68 26.77 -7.40 4.69
C ASP A 68 25.29 -7.15 4.99
N VAL A 69 24.97 -6.62 6.18
CA VAL A 69 23.58 -6.26 6.52
C VAL A 69 23.07 -5.13 5.65
N LYS A 70 23.89 -4.10 5.37
CA LYS A 70 23.53 -3.04 4.41
C LYS A 70 23.23 -3.61 3.03
N LEU A 71 24.05 -4.53 2.54
CA LEU A 71 23.84 -5.19 1.25
C LEU A 71 22.55 -6.03 1.24
N GLN A 72 22.21 -6.72 2.33
CA GLN A 72 20.96 -7.46 2.45
C GLN A 72 19.73 -6.51 2.42
N VAL A 73 19.82 -5.36 3.09
CA VAL A 73 18.78 -4.31 3.03
C VAL A 73 18.58 -3.80 1.61
N LEU A 74 19.67 -3.50 0.89
CA LEU A 74 19.58 -3.03 -0.50
C LEU A 74 19.06 -4.15 -1.43
N GLY A 75 19.51 -5.39 -1.21
CA GLY A 75 19.11 -6.56 -1.99
C GLY A 75 17.64 -6.94 -1.82
N SER A 76 17.00 -6.58 -0.70
CA SER A 76 15.56 -6.77 -0.48
C SER A 76 14.69 -5.65 -1.05
N GLY A 77 15.30 -4.69 -1.75
CA GLY A 77 14.63 -3.50 -2.30
C GLY A 77 14.47 -2.37 -1.29
N GLY A 78 15.15 -2.45 -0.15
CA GLY A 78 15.23 -1.37 0.82
C GLY A 78 16.18 -0.25 0.39
N THR A 79 16.18 0.83 1.16
CA THR A 79 17.06 1.99 0.94
C THR A 79 17.68 2.42 2.26
N ILE A 80 18.97 2.77 2.23
CA ILE A 80 19.69 3.35 3.37
C ILE A 80 19.75 4.86 3.14
N TYR A 81 19.35 5.65 4.13
CA TYR A 81 19.28 7.11 3.98
C TYR A 81 20.12 7.87 5.00
N GLU A 82 20.59 7.21 6.06
CA GLU A 82 21.48 7.81 7.05
C GLU A 82 22.41 6.77 7.66
N GLU A 83 23.64 7.17 7.97
CA GLU A 83 24.60 6.36 8.71
C GLU A 83 25.01 7.07 9.99
N PHE A 84 25.07 6.31 11.07
CA PHE A 84 25.42 6.84 12.38
C PHE A 84 26.84 6.39 12.74
N PHE A 85 27.67 7.35 13.17
CA PHE A 85 29.04 7.08 13.63
C PHE A 85 29.13 6.94 15.15
N ILE A 86 28.32 7.71 15.90
CA ILE A 86 28.32 7.72 17.37
C ILE A 86 27.73 6.41 17.90
N ILE A 87 26.55 6.06 17.39
CA ILE A 87 25.96 4.74 17.56
C ILE A 87 26.33 3.95 16.31
N ARG A 88 26.93 2.77 16.45
CA ARG A 88 27.30 1.95 15.30
C ARG A 88 26.01 1.45 14.64
N GLY A 89 25.55 2.13 13.60
CA GLY A 89 24.20 1.92 13.08
C GLY A 89 23.90 2.66 11.80
N PHE A 90 22.73 2.42 11.24
CA PHE A 90 22.23 3.16 10.08
C PHE A 90 20.71 3.18 10.08
N ALA A 91 20.15 4.15 9.35
CA ALA A 91 18.73 4.27 9.14
C ALA A 91 18.35 3.80 7.73
N ALA A 92 17.31 2.97 7.64
CA ALA A 92 16.88 2.38 6.38
C ALA A 92 15.37 2.30 6.26
N LYS A 93 14.87 2.36 5.03
CA LYS A 93 13.48 2.07 4.67
C LYS A 93 13.43 0.66 4.08
N MET A 94 12.66 -0.22 4.70
CA MET A 94 12.54 -1.63 4.31
C MET A 94 11.18 -2.21 4.73
N LYS A 95 10.86 -3.41 4.23
CA LYS A 95 9.59 -4.09 4.55
C LYS A 95 9.66 -4.74 5.93
N GLU A 96 8.53 -4.79 6.65
CA GLU A 96 8.47 -5.31 8.02
C GLU A 96 8.92 -6.77 8.13
N TYR A 97 8.51 -7.66 7.22
CA TYR A 97 8.91 -9.07 7.28
C TYR A 97 10.43 -9.25 7.29
N PHE A 98 11.15 -8.39 6.57
CA PHE A 98 12.61 -8.45 6.46
C PHE A 98 13.32 -8.02 7.75
N VAL A 99 12.65 -7.23 8.61
CA VAL A 99 13.16 -6.87 9.94
C VAL A 99 13.30 -8.12 10.81
N GLN A 100 12.32 -9.02 10.75
CA GLN A 100 12.34 -10.26 11.52
C GLN A 100 13.46 -11.18 11.04
N ASP A 101 13.65 -11.27 9.72
CA ASP A 101 14.75 -12.04 9.13
C ASP A 101 16.11 -11.51 9.60
N LEU A 102 16.31 -10.18 9.59
CA LEU A 102 17.54 -9.55 10.09
C LEU A 102 17.78 -9.82 11.57
N LYS A 103 16.75 -9.70 12.41
CA LYS A 103 16.85 -9.99 13.85
C LYS A 103 17.28 -11.44 14.08
N ASN A 104 16.71 -12.38 13.35
CA ASN A 104 17.01 -13.80 13.51
C ASN A 104 18.41 -14.16 13.00
N SER A 105 18.81 -13.61 11.85
CA SER A 105 20.09 -13.93 11.21
C SER A 105 21.29 -13.24 11.84
N HIS A 106 21.11 -12.08 12.48
CA HIS A 106 22.20 -11.27 13.05
C HIS A 106 22.02 -10.91 14.53
N ASN A 107 21.24 -11.69 15.29
CA ASN A 107 20.96 -11.43 16.72
C ASN A 107 22.23 -11.20 17.58
N SER A 108 23.34 -11.88 17.24
CA SER A 108 24.61 -11.70 17.95
C SER A 108 25.25 -10.33 17.72
N TYR A 109 24.90 -9.62 16.65
CA TYR A 109 25.52 -8.36 16.24
C TYR A 109 24.58 -7.15 16.34
N ILE A 110 23.28 -7.36 16.20
CA ILE A 110 22.28 -6.29 16.27
C ILE A 110 21.82 -6.13 17.72
N VAL A 111 21.88 -4.89 18.23
CA VAL A 111 21.36 -4.51 19.55
C VAL A 111 19.87 -4.27 19.47
N SER A 112 19.43 -3.44 18.52
CA SER A 112 18.02 -3.14 18.31
C SER A 112 17.73 -2.79 16.85
N ILE A 113 16.47 -3.00 16.47
CA ILE A 113 15.87 -2.45 15.25
C ILE A 113 14.57 -1.79 15.67
N GLU A 114 14.49 -0.49 15.51
CA GLU A 114 13.40 0.36 15.99
C GLU A 114 12.80 1.15 14.83
N VAL A 115 11.50 1.42 14.87
CA VAL A 115 10.84 2.25 13.86
C VAL A 115 11.32 3.70 14.02
N ASP A 116 11.74 4.33 12.93
CA ASP A 116 12.06 5.76 12.90
C ASP A 116 10.75 6.56 12.94
N GLY A 117 10.46 7.14 14.10
CA GLY A 117 9.23 7.87 14.40
C GLY A 117 9.48 9.36 14.64
N THR A 118 8.46 10.17 14.36
CA THR A 118 8.50 11.60 14.67
C THR A 118 8.29 11.84 16.17
N VAL A 119 9.20 12.56 16.81
CA VAL A 119 9.03 13.09 18.16
C VAL A 119 8.29 14.43 18.12
N GLN A 120 7.22 14.55 18.90
CA GLN A 120 6.51 15.83 19.09
C GLN A 120 6.99 16.50 20.37
N THR A 121 7.40 17.76 20.29
CA THR A 121 7.72 18.57 21.46
C THR A 121 6.42 19.08 22.08
N LEU A 122 6.17 18.75 23.35
CA LEU A 122 5.11 19.41 24.12
C LEU A 122 5.52 20.87 24.34
N LYS A 123 4.62 21.78 23.97
CA LYS A 123 4.75 23.23 24.20
C LYS A 123 4.26 23.59 25.60
#